data_AF-A0A538I141-F1
#
_entry.id   AF-A0A538I141-F1
#
_cell.length_a   1.000
_cell.length_b   1.000
_cell.length_c   1.000
_cell.angle_alpha   90.00
_cell.angle_beta   90.00
_cell.angle_gamma   90.00
#
_symmetry.space_group_name_H-M   'P 1'
#
loop_
_entity.id
_entity.type
_entity.pdbx_description
1 polymer ?
#
loop_
_entity_poly.entity_id
_entity_poly.type
_entity_poly.pdbx_seq_one_letter_code
_entity_poly.pdbx_strand_id
1 'polypeptide(L)'
;MRLSLHERPNGVLTESGPRVVYDIEADEAHFGAARVDGPAVVWELDGDSAEAALAAELELDPAADWIVRCDRIDFPPGGVAHRHTHPGAGIRRVLFGSIHIDADEHGAHYGPGDAWFESADYPVLATAAETEPTAFVRVMVLPAEWEGRRTIRYIDPADAEKPKLQRATVFFDRRLS
;
A
#
# COMPACT_ATOMS: atom_id res chain seq x y z
N MET A 1 11.34 13.11 -2.44
CA MET A 1 11.64 11.68 -2.65
C MET A 1 10.49 11.13 -3.45
N ARG A 2 10.73 10.30 -4.45
CA ARG A 2 9.66 9.77 -5.31
C ARG A 2 9.40 8.30 -5.01
N LEU A 3 8.14 7.90 -4.95
CA LEU A 3 7.72 6.50 -4.90
C LEU A 3 7.08 6.13 -6.24
N SER A 4 7.64 5.15 -6.93
CA SER A 4 7.08 4.62 -8.17
C SER A 4 6.66 3.16 -8.00
N LEU A 5 5.60 2.76 -8.70
CA LEU A 5 5.10 1.40 -8.80
C LEU A 5 5.24 0.91 -10.23
N HIS A 6 5.76 -0.30 -10.37
CA HIS A 6 6.13 -0.92 -11.63
C HIS A 6 5.53 -2.32 -11.71
N GLU A 7 4.93 -2.65 -12.86
CA GLU A 7 4.42 -4.00 -13.13
C GLU A 7 5.48 -4.86 -13.82
N ARG A 8 5.60 -6.12 -13.39
CA ARG A 8 6.57 -7.09 -13.90
C ARG A 8 5.84 -8.40 -14.19
N PRO A 9 5.07 -8.48 -15.29
CA PRO A 9 4.19 -9.63 -15.57
C PRO A 9 4.94 -10.95 -15.82
N ASN A 10 6.25 -10.88 -16.12
CA ASN A 10 7.07 -12.05 -16.49
C ASN A 10 8.24 -12.28 -15.51
N GLY A 11 8.11 -11.84 -14.26
CA GLY A 11 9.20 -11.92 -13.29
C GLY A 11 10.10 -10.69 -13.25
N VAL A 12 10.92 -10.64 -12.22
CA VAL A 12 11.88 -9.57 -11.97
C VAL A 12 13.10 -10.10 -11.19
N LEU A 13 14.27 -9.58 -11.54
CA LEU A 13 15.48 -9.65 -10.73
C LEU A 13 15.82 -8.22 -10.31
N THR A 14 15.84 -7.95 -9.01
CA THR A 14 16.23 -6.66 -8.46
C THR A 14 17.59 -6.73 -7.80
N GLU A 15 18.34 -5.63 -7.87
CA GLU A 15 19.55 -5.41 -7.08
C GLU A 15 19.21 -4.84 -5.69
N SER A 16 20.22 -4.71 -4.83
CA SER A 16 20.07 -4.02 -3.55
C SER A 16 19.62 -2.58 -3.74
N GLY A 17 18.81 -2.07 -2.81
CA GLY A 17 18.31 -0.70 -2.81
C GLY A 17 16.95 -0.60 -2.13
N PRO A 18 16.36 0.59 -2.04
CA PRO A 18 15.06 0.81 -1.40
C PRO A 18 13.93 0.41 -2.35
N ARG A 19 13.87 -0.88 -2.66
CA ARG A 19 12.87 -1.51 -3.53
C ARG A 19 12.06 -2.52 -2.76
N VAL A 20 10.75 -2.51 -2.95
CA VAL A 20 9.85 -3.57 -2.47
C VAL A 20 9.40 -4.37 -3.66
N VAL A 21 9.60 -5.68 -3.63
CA VAL A 21 9.10 -6.61 -4.64
C VAL A 21 8.02 -7.45 -4.00
N TYR A 22 6.84 -7.51 -4.59
CA TYR A 22 5.76 -8.38 -4.17
C TYR A 22 5.48 -9.41 -5.28
N ASP A 23 5.65 -10.68 -4.94
CA ASP A 23 5.30 -11.83 -5.78
C ASP A 23 3.79 -12.07 -5.67
N ILE A 24 3.09 -11.87 -6.78
CA ILE A 24 1.62 -11.96 -6.81
C ILE A 24 1.15 -13.41 -6.65
N GLU A 25 1.89 -14.37 -7.20
CA GLU A 25 1.50 -15.78 -7.17
C GLU A 25 1.82 -16.42 -5.82
N ALA A 26 2.99 -16.12 -5.26
CA ALA A 26 3.43 -16.67 -3.99
C ALA A 26 2.81 -15.96 -2.76
N ASP A 27 2.23 -14.76 -2.93
CA ASP A 27 1.80 -13.89 -1.83
C ASP A 27 2.96 -13.59 -0.85
N GLU A 28 4.13 -13.28 -1.41
CA GLU A 28 5.36 -12.99 -0.66
C GLU A 28 5.88 -11.60 -1.01
N ALA A 29 6.52 -10.94 -0.04
CA ALA A 29 7.17 -9.65 -0.25
C ALA A 29 8.64 -9.70 0.14
N HIS A 30 9.47 -9.03 -0.65
CA HIS A 30 10.90 -8.89 -0.46
C HIS A 30 11.32 -7.42 -0.45
N PHE A 31 12.44 -7.13 0.20
CA PHE A 31 13.05 -5.80 0.20
C PHE A 31 14.47 -5.85 -0.34
N GLY A 32 14.80 -4.96 -1.28
CA GLY A 32 16.08 -4.90 -1.95
C GLY A 32 16.24 -5.97 -3.03
N ALA A 33 17.33 -6.73 -2.96
CA ALA A 33 17.63 -7.76 -3.95
C ALA A 33 16.69 -8.96 -3.82
N ALA A 34 16.00 -9.28 -4.91
CA ALA A 34 15.04 -10.38 -4.97
C ALA A 34 14.99 -10.95 -6.38
N ARG A 35 14.59 -12.22 -6.48
CA ARG A 35 14.27 -12.87 -7.75
C ARG A 35 12.88 -13.46 -7.64
N VAL A 36 11.99 -13.02 -8.52
CA VAL A 36 10.65 -13.58 -8.70
C VAL A 36 10.55 -14.01 -10.16
N ASP A 37 10.19 -15.27 -10.41
CA ASP A 37 10.09 -15.80 -11.78
C ASP A 37 8.70 -15.55 -12.40
N GLY A 38 7.66 -15.31 -11.58
CA GLY A 38 6.28 -15.05 -11.99
C GLY A 38 5.86 -13.57 -11.96
N PRO A 39 4.57 -13.25 -12.18
CA PRO A 39 4.06 -11.89 -12.10
C PRO A 39 4.38 -11.22 -10.75
N ALA A 40 5.02 -10.06 -10.81
CA ALA A 40 5.39 -9.29 -9.64
C ALA A 40 5.02 -7.81 -9.80
N VAL A 41 4.97 -7.11 -8.67
CA VAL A 41 4.95 -5.65 -8.64
C VAL A 41 6.07 -5.11 -7.78
N VAL A 42 6.67 -4.02 -8.25
CA VAL A 42 7.85 -3.43 -7.64
C VAL A 42 7.57 -1.98 -7.29
N TRP A 43 7.73 -1.63 -6.02
CA TRP A 43 7.83 -0.23 -5.60
C TRP A 43 9.30 0.16 -5.52
N GLU A 44 9.65 1.30 -6.10
CA GLU A 44 10.99 1.87 -6.01
C GLU A 44 10.94 3.24 -5.35
N LEU A 45 11.81 3.47 -4.36
CA LEU A 45 12.04 4.80 -3.80
C LEU A 45 13.23 5.44 -4.49
N ASP A 46 13.04 6.67 -4.96
CA ASP A 46 14.01 7.44 -5.76
C ASP A 46 14.54 6.72 -7.00
N GLY A 47 13.84 5.66 -7.44
CA GLY A 47 14.08 4.97 -8.70
C GLY A 47 13.55 5.74 -9.90
N ASP A 48 13.77 5.19 -11.09
CA ASP A 48 13.19 5.74 -12.31
C ASP A 48 11.64 5.61 -12.25
N SER A 49 10.95 6.57 -12.86
CA SER A 49 9.50 6.48 -13.08
C SER A 49 9.15 6.32 -14.56
N ALA A 50 10.14 6.20 -15.44
CA ALA A 50 9.90 5.74 -16.79
C ALA A 50 9.17 4.40 -16.73
N GLU A 51 8.05 4.31 -17.45
CA GLU A 51 7.19 3.11 -17.51
C GLU A 51 6.55 2.69 -16.17
N ALA A 52 6.63 3.52 -15.13
CA ALA A 52 5.90 3.28 -13.89
C ALA A 52 4.38 3.33 -14.16
N ALA A 53 3.65 2.34 -13.63
CA ALA A 53 2.20 2.33 -13.66
C ALA A 53 1.60 3.49 -12.84
N LEU A 54 2.30 3.86 -11.75
CA LEU A 54 2.00 5.04 -10.96
C LEU A 54 3.28 5.57 -10.31
N ALA A 55 3.44 6.89 -10.24
CA ALA A 55 4.50 7.51 -9.45
C ALA A 55 3.95 8.74 -8.73
N ALA A 56 4.43 8.96 -7.50
CA ALA A 56 4.03 10.08 -6.67
C ALA A 56 5.25 10.66 -5.92
N GLU A 57 5.25 11.98 -5.75
CA GLU A 57 6.20 12.65 -4.88
C GLU A 57 5.81 12.46 -3.41
N LEU A 58 6.81 12.24 -2.58
CA LEU A 58 6.69 12.13 -1.12
C LEU A 58 7.29 13.37 -0.47
N GLU A 59 6.48 14.02 0.35
CA GLU A 59 6.89 15.08 1.25
C GLU A 59 7.41 14.46 2.55
N LEU A 60 8.73 14.25 2.61
CA LEU A 60 9.41 13.67 3.76
C LEU A 60 10.35 14.70 4.40
N ASP A 61 10.34 14.78 5.73
CA ASP A 61 11.36 15.50 6.48
C ASP A 61 12.70 14.76 6.36
N PRO A 62 13.73 15.36 5.74
CA PRO A 62 15.03 14.72 5.57
C PRO A 62 15.81 14.55 6.89
N ALA A 63 15.39 15.23 7.97
CA ALA A 63 16.00 15.08 9.30
C ALA A 63 15.37 13.94 10.13
N ALA A 64 14.27 13.36 9.67
CA ALA A 64 13.58 12.27 10.36
C ALA A 64 14.05 10.89 9.86
N ASP A 65 13.94 9.89 10.74
CA ASP A 65 14.11 8.49 10.36
C ASP A 65 12.81 7.94 9.75
N TRP A 66 12.94 7.19 8.66
CA TRP A 66 11.81 6.63 7.91
C TRP A 66 11.90 5.11 7.79
N ILE A 67 10.74 4.47 7.67
CA ILE A 67 10.60 3.07 7.28
C ILE A 67 9.75 2.94 6.02
N VAL A 68 10.00 1.88 5.26
CA VAL A 68 9.07 1.33 4.28
C VAL A 68 8.33 0.17 4.91
N ARG A 69 7.00 0.20 4.86
CA ARG A 69 6.14 -0.93 5.20
C ARG A 69 5.53 -1.51 3.94
N CYS A 70 5.63 -2.83 3.78
CA CYS A 70 4.80 -3.58 2.84
C CYS A 70 3.76 -4.38 3.62
N ASP A 71 2.49 -4.16 3.31
CA ASP A 71 1.39 -4.95 3.86
C ASP A 71 0.31 -5.23 2.80
N ARG A 72 -0.43 -6.31 3.00
CA ARG A 72 -1.62 -6.68 2.24
C ARG A 72 -2.84 -6.51 3.14
N ILE A 73 -3.92 -5.97 2.58
CA ILE A 73 -5.20 -5.81 3.25
C ILE A 73 -6.25 -6.64 2.51
N ASP A 74 -6.92 -7.52 3.25
CA ASP A 74 -8.01 -8.35 2.76
C ASP A 74 -9.35 -7.87 3.34
N PHE A 75 -10.37 -7.81 2.49
CA PHE A 75 -11.75 -7.50 2.85
C PHE A 75 -12.64 -8.69 2.49
N PRO A 76 -13.57 -9.09 3.39
CA PRO A 76 -14.69 -9.93 2.98
C PRO A 76 -15.63 -9.13 2.04
N PRO A 77 -16.54 -9.82 1.32
CA PRO A 77 -17.59 -9.13 0.56
C PRO A 77 -18.35 -8.12 1.42
N GLY A 78 -18.55 -6.91 0.90
CA GLY A 78 -19.21 -5.78 1.58
C GLY A 78 -18.41 -5.19 2.75
N GLY A 79 -17.15 -5.59 2.92
CA GLY A 79 -16.29 -5.09 3.99
C GLY A 79 -16.05 -3.58 3.89
N VAL A 80 -16.12 -2.88 5.01
CA VAL A 80 -15.89 -1.43 5.10
C VAL A 80 -14.74 -1.14 6.06
N ALA A 81 -13.78 -0.34 5.61
CA ALA A 81 -12.84 0.37 6.46
C ALA A 81 -13.38 1.80 6.66
N HIS A 82 -13.96 2.04 7.83
CA HIS A 82 -14.54 3.33 8.21
C HIS A 82 -13.53 4.48 8.15
N ARG A 83 -14.03 5.72 8.15
CA ARG A 83 -13.24 6.91 7.83
C ARG A 83 -11.99 7.02 8.72
N HIS A 84 -10.82 6.99 8.09
CA HIS A 84 -9.55 6.90 8.78
C HIS A 84 -8.42 7.60 8.03
N THR A 85 -7.29 7.79 8.71
CA THR A 85 -6.04 8.28 8.14
C THR A 85 -4.89 7.30 8.43
N HIS A 86 -3.76 7.56 7.76
CA HIS A 86 -2.48 6.89 7.98
C HIS A 86 -1.37 7.93 8.17
N PRO A 87 -0.39 7.70 9.08
CA PRO A 87 0.69 8.65 9.38
C PRO A 87 1.77 8.74 8.30
N GLY A 88 1.60 8.06 7.16
CA GLY A 88 2.55 8.05 6.06
C GLY A 88 1.86 7.81 4.73
N ALA A 89 2.47 8.38 3.70
CA ALA A 89 1.98 8.29 2.34
C ALA A 89 2.36 6.95 1.69
N GLY A 90 1.68 6.58 0.62
CA GLY A 90 2.08 5.39 -0.14
C GLY A 90 1.20 5.05 -1.32
N ILE A 91 1.63 4.05 -2.08
CA ILE A 91 0.90 3.52 -3.23
C ILE A 91 0.28 2.17 -2.89
N ARG A 92 -0.98 1.99 -3.27
CA ARG A 92 -1.74 0.75 -3.16
C ARG A 92 -1.97 0.16 -4.54
N ARG A 93 -2.12 -1.16 -4.65
CA ARG A 93 -2.52 -1.85 -5.86
C ARG A 93 -3.47 -3.00 -5.56
N VAL A 94 -4.61 -3.03 -6.24
CA VAL A 94 -5.60 -4.10 -6.11
C VAL A 94 -5.05 -5.39 -6.70
N LEU A 95 -5.15 -6.48 -5.95
CA LEU A 95 -4.79 -7.83 -6.37
C LEU A 95 -5.96 -8.53 -7.05
N PHE A 96 -7.14 -8.46 -6.42
CA PHE A 96 -8.40 -9.01 -6.92
C PHE A 96 -9.59 -8.33 -6.23
N GLY A 97 -10.80 -8.55 -6.76
CA GLY A 97 -12.02 -7.89 -6.32
C GLY A 97 -12.06 -6.42 -6.76
N SER A 98 -12.80 -5.58 -6.03
CA SER A 98 -12.83 -4.14 -6.29
C SER A 98 -13.11 -3.35 -5.02
N ILE A 99 -12.62 -2.11 -5.00
CA ILE A 99 -12.75 -1.22 -3.85
C ILE A 99 -13.16 0.18 -4.30
N HIS A 100 -14.10 0.77 -3.58
CA HIS A 100 -14.42 2.20 -3.67
C HIS A 100 -13.71 2.93 -2.55
N ILE A 101 -12.95 3.96 -2.90
CA ILE A 101 -12.30 4.88 -1.95
C ILE A 101 -13.05 6.21 -2.01
N ASP A 102 -13.65 6.59 -0.89
CA ASP A 102 -14.31 7.87 -0.70
C ASP A 102 -13.38 8.80 0.10
N ALA A 103 -12.93 9.86 -0.56
CA ALA A 103 -12.08 10.89 0.02
C ALA A 103 -12.73 12.28 -0.10
N ASP A 104 -12.33 13.23 0.74
CA ASP A 104 -13.02 14.54 0.90
C ASP A 104 -13.21 15.31 -0.43
N GLU A 105 -12.29 15.16 -1.38
CA GLU A 105 -12.36 15.87 -2.66
C GLU A 105 -13.11 15.08 -3.72
N HIS A 106 -12.80 13.77 -3.86
CA HIS A 106 -13.38 12.90 -4.88
C HIS A 106 -13.33 11.43 -4.43
N GLY A 107 -14.38 10.68 -4.77
CA GLY A 107 -14.38 9.21 -4.67
C GLY A 107 -13.97 8.54 -5.97
N ALA A 108 -13.32 7.38 -5.88
CA ALA A 108 -12.87 6.59 -7.03
C ALA A 108 -13.07 5.09 -6.81
N HIS A 109 -13.30 4.37 -7.91
CA HIS A 109 -13.38 2.91 -7.92
C HIS A 109 -12.11 2.31 -8.52
N TYR A 110 -11.61 1.25 -7.90
CA TYR A 110 -10.42 0.52 -8.34
C TYR A 110 -10.73 -0.96 -8.45
N GLY A 111 -10.38 -1.56 -9.59
CA GLY A 111 -10.46 -3.00 -9.88
C GLY A 111 -9.08 -3.66 -9.94
N PRO A 112 -9.02 -4.95 -10.31
CA PRO A 112 -7.77 -5.72 -10.29
C PRO A 112 -6.68 -5.08 -11.16
N GLY A 113 -5.49 -4.90 -10.59
CA GLY A 113 -4.36 -4.25 -11.25
C GLY A 113 -4.32 -2.73 -11.09
N ASP A 114 -5.45 -2.08 -10.80
CA ASP A 114 -5.47 -0.63 -10.58
C ASP A 114 -4.65 -0.25 -9.35
N ALA A 115 -4.00 0.91 -9.43
CA ALA A 115 -3.18 1.47 -8.38
C ALA A 115 -3.60 2.91 -8.06
N TRP A 116 -3.42 3.29 -6.80
CA TRP A 116 -3.67 4.66 -6.35
C TRP A 116 -2.71 5.08 -5.24
N PHE A 117 -2.57 6.39 -5.10
CA PHE A 117 -1.75 7.02 -4.09
C PHE A 117 -2.63 7.66 -3.02
N GLU A 118 -2.20 7.56 -1.76
CA GLU A 118 -2.78 8.32 -0.65
C GLU A 118 -1.63 9.02 0.09
N SER A 119 -1.79 10.32 0.35
CA SER A 119 -0.86 11.12 1.15
C SER A 119 -1.01 10.82 2.65
N ALA A 120 -0.01 11.26 3.43
CA ALA A 120 -0.05 11.14 4.88
C ALA A 120 -1.19 11.99 5.46
N ASP A 121 -1.81 11.46 6.52
CA ASP A 121 -2.92 12.05 7.27
C ASP A 121 -4.16 12.44 6.41
N TYR A 122 -4.27 11.91 5.19
CA TYR A 122 -5.40 12.13 4.31
C TYR A 122 -6.60 11.22 4.65
N PRO A 123 -7.79 11.77 4.97
CA PRO A 123 -8.93 10.95 5.37
C PRO A 123 -9.57 10.19 4.20
N VAL A 124 -9.74 8.88 4.38
CA VAL A 124 -10.40 7.99 3.42
C VAL A 124 -11.40 7.06 4.10
N LEU A 125 -12.44 6.69 3.36
CA LEU A 125 -13.32 5.56 3.67
C LEU A 125 -13.22 4.55 2.52
N ALA A 126 -13.06 3.28 2.85
CA ALA A 126 -12.87 2.22 1.87
C ALA A 126 -14.04 1.21 1.96
N THR A 127 -14.67 0.93 0.83
CA THR A 127 -15.78 -0.03 0.72
C THR A 127 -15.44 -1.08 -0.34
N ALA A 128 -15.33 -2.34 0.08
CA ALA A 128 -15.09 -3.46 -0.82
C ALA A 128 -16.35 -3.88 -1.59
N ALA A 129 -16.17 -4.63 -2.68
CA ALA A 129 -17.26 -5.20 -3.46
C ALA A 129 -18.25 -6.01 -2.61
N GLU A 130 -19.55 -5.86 -2.84
CA GLU A 130 -20.61 -6.53 -2.09
C GLU A 130 -20.63 -8.06 -2.25
N THR A 131 -20.16 -8.57 -3.40
CA THR A 131 -20.38 -9.96 -3.81
C THR A 131 -19.12 -10.81 -3.85
N GLU A 132 -17.95 -10.23 -3.67
CA GLU A 132 -16.67 -10.94 -3.77
C GLU A 132 -15.63 -10.40 -2.77
N PRO A 133 -14.72 -11.25 -2.27
CA PRO A 133 -13.58 -10.80 -1.50
C PRO A 133 -12.73 -9.81 -2.30
N THR A 134 -12.11 -8.86 -1.61
CA THR A 134 -11.23 -7.87 -2.22
C THR A 134 -9.91 -7.83 -1.48
N ALA A 135 -8.80 -7.76 -2.20
CA ALA A 135 -7.50 -7.54 -1.58
C ALA A 135 -6.68 -6.53 -2.37
N PHE A 136 -5.91 -5.75 -1.63
CA PHE A 136 -4.85 -4.91 -2.20
C PHE A 136 -3.57 -5.07 -1.40
N VAL A 137 -2.44 -4.92 -2.08
CA VAL A 137 -1.12 -4.77 -1.46
C VAL A 137 -0.75 -3.29 -1.50
N ARG A 138 0.02 -2.83 -0.51
CA ARG A 138 0.50 -1.46 -0.49
C ARG A 138 1.90 -1.36 0.07
N VAL A 139 2.54 -0.27 -0.35
CA VAL A 139 3.80 0.20 0.23
C VAL A 139 3.60 1.60 0.75
N MET A 140 3.89 1.79 2.04
CA MET A 140 3.85 3.08 2.72
C MET A 140 5.25 3.47 3.19
N VAL A 141 5.54 4.77 3.13
CA VAL A 141 6.70 5.37 3.79
C VAL A 141 6.20 6.06 5.05
N LEU A 142 6.68 5.58 6.20
CA LEU A 142 6.17 5.95 7.52
C LEU A 142 7.31 6.51 8.38
N PRO A 143 7.03 7.44 9.31
CA PRO A 143 8.00 7.79 10.33
C PRO A 143 8.41 6.54 11.11
N ALA A 144 9.70 6.42 11.43
CA ALA A 144 10.26 5.22 12.05
C ALA A 144 9.60 4.81 13.38
N GLU A 145 8.98 5.75 14.11
CA GLU A 145 8.23 5.46 15.32
C GLU A 145 6.97 4.59 15.11
N TRP A 146 6.58 4.31 13.86
CA TRP A 146 5.47 3.44 13.47
C TRP A 146 5.88 1.99 13.21
N GLU A 147 7.16 1.66 13.35
CA GLU A 147 7.67 0.29 13.23
C GLU A 147 6.92 -0.66 14.18
N GLY A 148 6.36 -1.73 13.63
CA GLY A 148 5.53 -2.71 14.34
C GLY A 148 4.17 -2.21 14.85
N ARG A 149 3.79 -0.95 14.62
CA ARG A 149 2.55 -0.34 15.14
C ARG A 149 1.44 -0.31 14.11
N ARG A 150 0.18 -0.39 14.55
CA ARG A 150 -0.97 -0.16 13.66
C ARG A 150 -0.99 1.28 13.17
N THR A 151 -1.15 1.48 11.87
CA THR A 151 -1.11 2.81 11.23
C THR A 151 -2.48 3.43 11.02
N ILE A 152 -3.57 2.69 11.21
CA ILE A 152 -4.93 3.22 11.02
C ILE A 152 -5.34 4.09 12.22
N ARG A 153 -5.79 5.31 11.93
CA ARG A 153 -6.36 6.24 12.91
C ARG A 153 -7.76 6.64 12.47
N TYR A 154 -8.78 6.30 13.25
CA TYR A 154 -10.16 6.66 12.93
C TYR A 154 -10.43 8.13 13.23
N ILE A 155 -11.19 8.79 12.36
CA ILE A 155 -11.59 10.18 12.54
C ILE A 155 -12.68 10.28 13.60
N ASP A 156 -13.72 9.45 13.50
CA ASP A 156 -14.72 9.31 14.55
C ASP A 156 -14.27 8.22 15.54
N PRO A 157 -14.06 8.55 16.83
CA PRO A 157 -13.75 7.54 17.84
C PRO A 157 -14.78 6.41 17.92
N ALA A 158 -16.05 6.66 17.59
CA ALA A 158 -17.09 5.63 17.58
C ALA A 158 -16.84 4.55 16.51
N ASP A 159 -16.14 4.88 15.42
CA ASP A 159 -15.76 3.92 14.39
C ASP A 159 -14.69 2.92 14.87
N ALA A 160 -13.91 3.29 15.92
CA ALA A 160 -12.92 2.39 16.50
C ALA A 160 -13.56 1.18 17.20
N GLU A 161 -14.82 1.29 17.61
CA GLU A 161 -15.57 0.22 18.27
C GLU A 161 -16.35 -0.66 17.28
N LYS A 162 -16.46 -0.23 16.01
CA LYS A 162 -17.14 -1.02 14.97
C LYS A 162 -16.32 -2.27 14.60
N PRO A 163 -16.97 -3.35 14.13
CA PRO A 163 -16.27 -4.54 13.67
C PRO A 163 -15.27 -4.21 12.57
N LYS A 164 -13.99 -4.54 12.79
CA LYS A 164 -12.93 -4.42 11.80
C LYS A 164 -12.91 -5.68 10.97
N LEU A 165 -13.63 -5.65 9.86
CA LEU A 165 -13.76 -6.81 8.97
C LEU A 165 -12.54 -7.00 8.07
N GLN A 166 -11.80 -5.92 7.82
CA GLN A 166 -10.56 -5.97 7.06
C GLN A 166 -9.43 -6.59 7.90
N ARG A 167 -8.64 -7.45 7.26
CA ARG A 167 -7.47 -8.10 7.87
C ARG A 167 -6.20 -7.56 7.22
N ALA A 168 -5.24 -7.14 8.05
CA ALA A 168 -3.93 -6.73 7.58
C ALA A 168 -2.92 -7.85 7.78
N THR A 169 -2.15 -8.15 6.74
CA THR A 169 -0.95 -9.00 6.76
C THR A 169 0.25 -8.10 6.50
N VAL A 170 1.03 -7.82 7.54
CA VAL A 170 2.27 -7.04 7.41
C VAL A 170 3.40 -7.99 7.06
N PHE A 171 4.04 -7.78 5.90
CA PHE A 171 5.18 -8.58 5.49
C PHE A 171 6.46 -8.10 6.17
N PHE A 172 6.69 -6.79 6.19
CA PHE A 172 7.83 -6.20 6.87
C PHE A 172 7.71 -4.70 7.09
N ASP A 173 8.52 -4.23 8.04
CA ASP A 173 9.07 -2.88 8.10
C ASP A 173 10.57 -2.91 7.78
N ARG A 174 11.04 -1.92 7.02
CA ARG A 174 12.46 -1.76 6.68
C ARG A 174 12.86 -0.31 6.81
N ARG A 175 13.92 -0.05 7.58
CA ARG A 175 14.51 1.28 7.71
C ARG A 175 15.05 1.77 6.38
N LEU A 176 14.80 3.03 6.06
CA LEU A 176 15.47 3.75 4.99
C LEU A 176 16.73 4.39 5.60
N SER A 177 17.90 3.93 5.16
CA SER A 177 19.22 4.39 5.60
C SER A 177 19.94 5.14 4.50
#